data_AF-A0A8J6CC51-F1
#
_entry.id   AF-A0A8J6CC51-F1
#
_cell.length_a   1.000
_cell.length_b   1.000
_cell.length_c   1.000
_cell.angle_alpha   90.00
_cell.angle_beta   90.00
_cell.angle_gamma   90.00
#
_symmetry.space_group_name_H-M   'P 1'
#
loop_
_entity.id
_entity.type
_entity.pdbx_description
1 polymer ?
#
loop_
_entity_poly.entity_id
_entity_poly.type
_entity_poly.pdbx_seq_one_letter_code
_entity_poly.pdbx_strand_id
1 'polypeptide(L)'
;MPAKKTPSKKIEAKAKPKAEKKSKKNKKRVESYSSYIYKVLKQVHPDTGISSKAMSIMNSFINDAFERIATEAGKLVRYNKKGTLSSREIQTAVRLILPGELAKHAVSEGTKAVTKYTSNA
;
A
#
# COMPACT_ATOMS: atom_id res chain seq x y z
N MET A 1 14.60 20.90 -63.81
CA MET A 1 16.05 20.69 -63.56
C MET A 1 16.75 21.99 -63.94
N PRO A 2 17.75 22.50 -63.19
CA PRO A 2 18.80 21.72 -62.53
C PRO A 2 19.03 22.05 -61.04
N ALA A 3 19.63 21.06 -60.37
CA ALA A 3 20.20 21.11 -59.03
C ALA A 3 21.57 21.80 -59.02
N LYS A 4 22.00 22.32 -57.86
CA LYS A 4 23.44 22.34 -57.52
C LYS A 4 23.68 22.16 -56.02
N LYS A 5 24.58 21.22 -55.74
CA LYS A 5 25.04 20.67 -54.46
C LYS A 5 25.93 21.64 -53.66
N THR A 6 25.91 21.42 -52.34
CA THR A 6 26.78 21.84 -51.21
C THR A 6 28.31 21.86 -51.46
N PRO A 7 29.10 22.59 -50.64
CA PRO A 7 29.89 21.90 -49.57
C PRO A 7 30.19 22.68 -48.26
N SER A 8 30.13 21.94 -47.15
CA SER A 8 30.89 21.95 -45.89
C SER A 8 31.68 23.19 -45.38
N LYS A 9 31.43 23.57 -44.11
CA LYS A 9 32.49 24.03 -43.20
C LYS A 9 32.27 23.51 -41.77
N LYS A 10 33.17 22.62 -41.34
CA LYS A 10 33.37 22.16 -39.95
C LYS A 10 33.68 23.35 -39.04
N ILE A 11 33.08 23.39 -37.85
CA ILE A 11 33.74 23.94 -36.66
C ILE A 11 33.52 22.92 -35.53
N GLU A 12 34.64 22.44 -35.00
CA GLU A 12 34.76 21.43 -33.97
C GLU A 12 34.45 21.97 -32.56
N ALA A 13 33.86 21.07 -31.76
CA ALA A 13 34.10 20.85 -30.34
C ALA A 13 34.11 22.05 -29.36
N LYS A 14 33.00 22.17 -28.61
CA LYS A 14 33.10 22.27 -27.14
C LYS A 14 32.25 21.17 -26.51
N ALA A 15 32.94 20.12 -26.07
CA ALA A 15 32.39 19.03 -25.29
C ALA A 15 31.77 19.60 -24.00
N LYS A 16 30.45 19.50 -23.87
CA LYS A 16 29.80 19.63 -22.57
C LYS A 16 30.13 18.37 -21.76
N PRO A 17 30.58 18.47 -20.50
CA PRO A 17 30.92 17.31 -19.70
C PRO A 17 29.70 16.40 -19.60
N LYS A 18 29.91 15.11 -19.91
CA LYS A 18 28.97 14.03 -19.62
C LYS A 18 28.52 14.19 -18.18
N ALA A 19 27.28 14.62 -17.97
CA ALA A 19 26.63 14.48 -16.69
C ALA A 19 26.73 13.00 -16.32
N GLU A 20 27.51 12.71 -15.28
CA GLU A 20 27.57 11.39 -14.68
C GLU A 20 26.14 10.88 -14.54
N LYS A 21 25.89 9.71 -15.14
CA LYS A 21 24.71 8.92 -14.80
C LYS A 21 24.81 8.66 -13.31
N LYS A 22 24.20 9.53 -12.50
CA LYS A 22 23.85 9.24 -11.11
C LYS A 22 23.09 7.92 -11.19
N SER A 23 23.79 6.86 -10.82
CA SER A 23 23.19 5.56 -10.55
C SER A 23 21.95 5.86 -9.71
N LYS A 24 20.77 5.55 -10.25
CA LYS A 24 19.51 5.68 -9.53
C LYS A 24 19.68 4.80 -8.30
N LYS A 25 20.08 5.43 -7.19
CA LYS A 25 20.24 4.80 -5.89
C LYS A 25 18.95 4.04 -5.66
N ASN A 26 19.01 2.70 -5.65
CA ASN A 26 17.83 1.86 -5.46
C ASN A 26 17.18 2.32 -4.17
N LYS A 27 16.09 3.09 -4.32
CA LYS A 27 15.36 3.65 -3.19
C LYS A 27 14.84 2.43 -2.46
N LYS A 28 15.27 2.21 -1.21
CA LYS A 28 14.74 1.12 -0.38
C LYS A 28 13.22 1.17 -0.50
N ARG A 29 12.63 0.07 -0.98
CA ARG A 29 11.19 -0.03 -1.13
C ARG A 29 10.59 0.06 0.26
N VAL A 30 9.99 1.20 0.57
CA VAL A 30 9.20 1.34 1.79
C VAL A 30 7.89 0.62 1.51
N GLU A 31 7.64 -0.48 2.21
CA GLU A 31 6.35 -1.14 2.17
C GLU A 31 5.32 -0.21 2.80
N SER A 32 4.28 0.10 2.03
CA SER A 32 3.20 1.01 2.41
C SER A 32 1.90 0.52 1.80
N TYR A 33 0.80 0.80 2.49
CA TYR A 33 -0.55 0.52 2.03
C TYR A 33 -1.06 1.50 0.96
N SER A 34 -0.24 2.47 0.54
CA SER A 34 -0.63 3.56 -0.37
C SER A 34 -1.35 3.10 -1.64
N SER A 35 -0.87 2.03 -2.29
CA SER A 35 -1.50 1.51 -3.51
C SER A 35 -2.89 0.93 -3.24
N TYR A 36 -3.08 0.25 -2.11
CA TYR A 36 -4.36 -0.34 -1.72
C TYR A 36 -5.35 0.73 -1.27
N ILE A 37 -4.89 1.73 -0.51
CA ILE A 37 -5.71 2.90 -0.12
C ILE A 37 -6.27 3.58 -1.38
N TYR A 38 -5.43 3.79 -2.40
CA TYR A 38 -5.88 4.39 -3.65
C TYR A 38 -6.90 3.53 -4.40
N LYS A 39 -6.70 2.20 -4.47
CA LYS A 39 -7.65 1.29 -5.10
C LYS A 39 -9.02 1.32 -4.42
N VAL A 40 -9.05 1.27 -3.09
CA VAL A 40 -10.30 1.35 -2.31
C VAL A 40 -10.97 2.72 -2.49
N LEU A 41 -10.19 3.81 -2.49
CA LEU A 41 -10.74 5.14 -2.74
C LEU A 41 -11.43 5.23 -4.10
N LYS A 42 -10.82 4.71 -5.16
CA LYS A 42 -11.42 4.73 -6.51
C LYS A 42 -12.63 3.81 -6.67
N GLN A 43 -12.74 2.77 -5.85
CA GLN A 43 -13.92 1.91 -5.81
C GLN A 43 -15.15 2.65 -5.24
N VAL A 44 -14.95 3.56 -4.28
CA VAL A 44 -16.04 4.31 -3.63
C VAL A 44 -16.27 5.68 -4.28
N HIS A 45 -15.20 6.37 -4.71
CA HIS A 45 -15.24 7.69 -5.33
C HIS A 45 -14.28 7.78 -6.53
N PRO A 46 -14.72 7.43 -7.75
CA PRO A 46 -13.88 7.41 -8.95
C PRO A 46 -13.26 8.76 -9.30
N ASP A 47 -13.96 9.87 -9.06
CA ASP A 47 -13.53 11.22 -9.48
C ASP A 47 -12.76 11.98 -8.41
N THR A 48 -12.66 11.44 -7.19
CA THR A 48 -11.97 12.11 -6.07
C THR A 48 -10.50 11.70 -5.98
N GLY A 49 -9.63 12.66 -5.68
CA GLY A 49 -8.20 12.43 -5.41
C GLY A 49 -7.85 12.51 -3.92
N ILE A 50 -6.70 11.98 -3.53
CA ILE A 50 -6.15 12.09 -2.17
C ILE A 50 -4.79 12.76 -2.21
N SER A 51 -4.55 13.73 -1.31
CA SER A 51 -3.26 14.40 -1.20
C SER A 51 -2.19 13.47 -0.60
N SER A 52 -0.90 13.76 -0.83
CA SER A 52 0.20 12.99 -0.26
C SER A 52 0.21 13.00 1.27
N LYS A 53 -0.16 14.13 1.89
CA LYS A 53 -0.30 14.24 3.35
C LYS A 53 -1.43 13.36 3.88
N ALA A 54 -2.61 13.41 3.24
CA ALA A 54 -3.74 12.55 3.61
C ALA A 54 -3.42 11.06 3.42
N MET A 55 -2.71 10.72 2.34
CA MET A 55 -2.23 9.35 2.10
C MET A 55 -1.32 8.86 3.24
N SER A 56 -0.40 9.70 3.72
CA SER A 56 0.46 9.36 4.85
C SER A 56 -0.33 9.13 6.14
N ILE A 57 -1.33 9.97 6.41
CA ILE A 57 -2.21 9.81 7.58
C ILE A 57 -2.97 8.48 7.50
N MET A 58 -3.54 8.16 6.33
CA MET A 58 -4.25 6.90 6.11
C MET A 58 -3.35 5.68 6.28
N ASN A 59 -2.12 5.75 5.77
CA ASN A 59 -1.14 4.67 5.95
C ASN A 59 -0.80 4.46 7.43
N SER A 60 -0.59 5.54 8.20
CA SER A 60 -0.34 5.44 9.64
C SER A 60 -1.56 4.90 10.40
N PHE A 61 -2.77 5.32 10.02
CA PHE A 61 -4.01 4.80 10.61
C PHE A 61 -4.15 3.29 10.45
N ILE A 62 -3.85 2.75 9.26
CA ILE A 62 -3.88 1.29 9.04
C ILE A 62 -2.85 0.57 9.91
N ASN A 63 -1.65 1.12 10.07
CA ASN A 63 -0.63 0.52 10.93
C ASN A 63 -1.04 0.53 12.40
N ASP A 64 -1.59 1.63 12.92
CA ASP A 64 -2.09 1.71 14.29
C ASP A 64 -3.25 0.71 14.52
N ALA A 65 -4.21 0.64 13.60
CA ALA A 65 -5.29 -0.33 13.69
C ALA A 65 -4.78 -1.79 13.66
N PHE A 66 -3.83 -2.08 12.78
CA PHE A 66 -3.21 -3.41 12.69
C PHE A 66 -2.50 -3.78 14.00
N GLU A 67 -1.68 -2.89 14.54
CA GLU A 67 -0.91 -3.14 15.76
C GLU A 67 -1.82 -3.37 16.97
N ARG A 68 -2.89 -2.58 17.10
CA ARG A 68 -3.90 -2.77 18.15
C ARG A 68 -4.58 -4.13 18.07
N ILE A 69 -5.04 -4.53 16.88
CA ILE A 69 -5.71 -5.82 16.68
C ILE A 69 -4.73 -6.97 16.91
N ALA A 70 -3.52 -6.90 16.35
CA ALA A 70 -2.51 -7.94 16.47
C ALA A 70 -2.07 -8.15 17.93
N THR A 71 -1.88 -7.05 18.66
CA THR A 71 -1.52 -7.10 20.08
C THR A 71 -2.62 -7.75 20.91
N GLU A 72 -3.88 -7.36 20.69
CA GLU A 72 -5.00 -7.92 21.45
C GLU A 72 -5.24 -9.41 21.10
N ALA A 73 -5.13 -9.77 19.81
CA ALA A 73 -5.21 -11.16 19.39
C ALA A 73 -4.06 -12.01 19.98
N GLY A 74 -2.85 -11.45 20.06
CA GLY A 74 -1.70 -12.10 20.70
C GLY A 74 -1.93 -12.36 22.19
N LYS A 75 -2.56 -11.43 22.92
CA LYS A 75 -2.96 -11.65 24.32
C LYS A 75 -4.00 -12.77 24.43
N LEU A 76 -5.00 -12.80 23.55
CA LEU A 76 -6.04 -13.85 23.53
C LEU A 76 -5.44 -15.25 23.30
N VAL A 77 -4.45 -15.38 22.43
CA VAL A 77 -3.73 -16.65 22.21
C VAL A 77 -3.03 -17.10 23.50
N ARG A 78 -2.36 -16.18 24.19
CA ARG A 78 -1.68 -16.46 25.46
C ARG A 78 -2.65 -16.83 26.58
N TYR A 79 -3.78 -16.13 26.72
CA TYR A 79 -4.80 -16.45 27.72
C TYR A 79 -5.39 -17.85 27.52
N ASN A 80 -5.62 -18.22 26.26
CA ASN A 80 -6.13 -19.55 25.90
C ASN A 80 -5.05 -20.64 25.87
N LYS A 81 -3.79 -20.32 26.22
CA LYS A 81 -2.63 -21.24 26.20
C LYS A 81 -2.45 -21.96 24.86
N LYS A 82 -2.76 -21.28 23.75
CA LYS A 82 -2.55 -21.82 22.40
C LYS A 82 -1.20 -21.36 21.83
N GLY A 83 -0.62 -22.16 20.94
CA GLY A 83 0.59 -21.78 20.18
C GLY A 83 0.31 -21.15 18.81
N THR A 84 -0.95 -21.16 18.37
CA THR A 84 -1.34 -20.74 17.02
C THR A 84 -2.42 -19.66 17.10
N LEU A 85 -2.24 -18.58 16.34
CA LEU A 85 -3.22 -17.52 16.17
C LEU A 85 -4.17 -17.90 15.03
N SER A 86 -5.47 -18.08 15.34
CA SER A 86 -6.50 -18.41 14.35
C SER A 86 -7.36 -17.19 14.01
N SER A 87 -8.21 -17.35 12.99
CA SER A 87 -9.22 -16.34 12.63
C SER A 87 -10.18 -16.01 13.77
N ARG A 88 -10.38 -16.92 14.72
CA ARG A 88 -11.24 -16.71 15.91
C ARG A 88 -10.65 -15.69 16.88
N GLU A 89 -9.34 -15.72 17.12
CA GLU A 89 -8.69 -14.76 18.01
C GLU A 89 -8.67 -13.36 17.36
N ILE A 90 -8.47 -13.27 16.04
CA ILE A 90 -8.61 -12.01 15.30
C ILE A 90 -10.04 -11.47 15.38
N GLN A 91 -11.06 -12.31 15.14
CA GLN A 91 -12.46 -11.89 15.22
C GLN A 91 -12.84 -11.36 16.60
N THR A 92 -12.34 -12.01 17.66
CA THR A 92 -12.59 -11.58 19.04
C THR A 92 -11.85 -10.27 19.34
N ALA A 93 -10.59 -10.12 18.91
CA ALA A 93 -9.82 -8.89 19.05
C ALA A 93 -10.52 -7.71 18.35
N VAL A 94 -11.04 -7.91 17.14
CA VAL A 94 -11.79 -6.87 16.40
C VAL A 94 -13.01 -6.39 17.18
N ARG A 95 -13.74 -7.30 17.85
CA ARG A 95 -14.90 -6.94 18.70
C ARG A 95 -14.51 -6.17 19.96
N LEU A 96 -13.30 -6.38 20.48
CA LEU A 96 -12.79 -5.65 21.64
C LEU A 96 -12.27 -4.25 21.27
N ILE A 97 -11.64 -4.11 20.10
CA ILE A 97 -11.01 -2.87 19.65
C ILE A 97 -12.02 -1.90 19.01
N LEU A 98 -12.98 -2.39 18.24
CA LEU A 98 -13.93 -1.55 17.52
C LEU A 98 -15.25 -1.40 18.29
N PRO A 99 -15.83 -0.19 18.36
CA PRO A 99 -17.10 0.03 19.05
C PRO A 99 -18.31 -0.31 18.17
N GLY A 100 -19.39 -0.76 18.81
CA GLY A 100 -20.76 -0.76 18.26
C GLY A 100 -20.90 -1.40 16.87
N GLU A 101 -21.44 -0.63 15.93
CA GLU A 101 -21.71 -1.09 14.56
C GLU A 101 -20.44 -1.35 13.74
N LEU A 102 -19.34 -0.64 14.03
CA LEU A 102 -18.06 -0.86 13.34
C LEU A 102 -17.54 -2.28 13.56
N ALA A 103 -17.65 -2.79 14.79
CA ALA A 103 -17.30 -4.18 15.08
C ALA A 103 -18.17 -5.17 14.30
N LYS A 104 -19.48 -4.92 14.21
CA LYS A 104 -20.41 -5.80 13.49
C LYS A 104 -20.06 -5.89 12.00
N HIS A 105 -19.84 -4.73 11.35
CA HIS A 105 -19.46 -4.69 9.94
C HIS A 105 -18.07 -5.28 9.69
N ALA A 106 -17.07 -4.94 10.52
CA ALA A 106 -15.72 -5.47 10.37
C ALA A 106 -15.68 -7.00 10.52
N VAL A 107 -16.45 -7.56 11.47
CA VAL A 107 -16.59 -9.02 11.61
C VAL A 107 -17.27 -9.63 10.40
N SER A 108 -18.36 -9.02 9.90
CA SER A 108 -19.06 -9.52 8.71
C SER A 108 -18.15 -9.57 7.48
N GLU A 109 -17.43 -8.47 7.20
CA GLU A 109 -16.47 -8.41 6.09
C GLU A 109 -15.32 -9.40 6.26
N GLY A 110 -14.81 -9.57 7.48
CA GLY A 110 -13.79 -10.57 7.79
C GLY A 110 -14.25 -11.99 7.50
N THR A 111 -15.46 -12.36 7.93
CA THR A 111 -16.03 -13.69 7.66
C THR A 111 -16.24 -13.92 6.17
N LYS A 112 -16.78 -12.94 5.43
CA LYS A 112 -16.94 -13.02 3.97
C LYS A 112 -15.60 -13.28 3.27
N ALA A 113 -14.55 -12.56 3.67
CA ALA A 113 -13.23 -12.71 3.10
C ALA A 113 -12.65 -14.11 3.34
N VAL A 114 -12.79 -14.66 4.56
CA VAL A 114 -12.35 -16.02 4.88
C VAL A 114 -13.10 -17.06 4.05
N THR A 115 -14.43 -16.96 3.97
CA THR A 115 -15.24 -17.89 3.17
C THR A 115 -14.84 -17.85 1.70
N LYS A 116 -14.71 -16.65 1.11
CA LYS A 116 -14.29 -16.50 -0.29
C LYS A 116 -12.90 -17.09 -0.53
N TYR A 117 -11.97 -16.89 0.39
CA TYR A 117 -10.62 -17.47 0.28
C TYR A 117 -10.68 -19.00 0.29
N THR A 118 -11.44 -19.60 1.21
CA THR A 118 -11.57 -21.07 1.30
C THR A 118 -12.29 -21.69 0.12
N SER A 119 -13.22 -20.98 -0.53
CA SER A 119 -13.91 -21.48 -1.74
C SER A 119 -13.08 -21.38 -3.02
N ASN A 120 -12.03 -20.55 -3.00
CA ASN A 120 -11.12 -20.35 -4.12
C ASN A 120 -9.77 -21.08 -3.95
N ALA A 121 -9.59 -21.78 -2.82
CA ALA A 121 -8.47 -22.67 -2.55
C ALA A 121 -8.80 -24.09 -3.04
#